data_AF-A0A4R6R933-F1
#
_entry.id   AF-A0A4R6R933-F1
#
_cell.length_a   1.000
_cell.length_b   1.000
_cell.length_c   1.000
_cell.angle_alpha   90.00
_cell.angle_beta   90.00
_cell.angle_gamma   90.00
#
_symmetry.space_group_name_H-M   'P 1'
#
loop_
_entity.id
_entity.type
_entity.pdbx_description
1 polymer ?
#
loop_
_entity_poly.entity_id
_entity_poly.type
_entity_poly.pdbx_seq_one_letter_code
_entity_poly.pdbx_strand_id
1 'polypeptide(L)'
;MSTALLAALARNNAFANRRIGAALARLSAAEFAAARTGFFPSLFETANHVLEVDLYYLDALEGGGRGRAVFDDFRPHHDPVVLAAAQGEADRRLVAFCDGLGEADLARRVPTDRGPGRIVPERVDALLLHLFQHQIHHRGQLHAMLAGTAVAPPQLDEWLLDHDAEARLADEADLGLSGGVPPVAAAPEGPSPVRAR
;
A
#
# COMPACT_ATOMS: atom_id res chain seq x y z
N MET A 1 10.87 0.92 -15.49
CA MET A 1 10.07 0.55 -14.30
C MET A 1 9.21 -0.62 -14.74
N SER A 2 9.04 -1.66 -13.92
CA SER A 2 8.28 -2.86 -14.31
C SER A 2 6.88 -2.81 -13.71
N THR A 3 5.83 -2.99 -14.53
CA THR A 3 4.46 -3.11 -14.02
C THR A 3 4.30 -4.29 -13.05
N ALA A 4 5.01 -5.39 -13.31
CA ALA A 4 5.03 -6.57 -12.44
C ALA A 4 5.58 -6.27 -11.04
N LEU A 5 6.60 -5.41 -10.93
CA LEU A 5 7.13 -4.99 -9.63
C LEU A 5 6.12 -4.13 -8.87
N LEU A 6 5.43 -3.21 -9.56
CA LEU A 6 4.40 -2.36 -8.94
C LEU A 6 3.20 -3.19 -8.45
N ALA A 7 2.78 -4.18 -9.24
CA ALA A 7 1.77 -5.16 -8.82
C ALA A 7 2.21 -5.95 -7.57
N ALA A 8 3.46 -6.43 -7.55
CA ALA A 8 3.99 -7.12 -6.37
C ALA A 8 4.01 -6.23 -5.11
N LEU A 9 4.38 -4.94 -5.26
CA LEU A 9 4.35 -3.97 -4.16
C LEU A 9 2.91 -3.68 -3.67
N ALA A 10 1.94 -3.57 -4.58
CA ALA A 10 0.53 -3.39 -4.21
C ALA A 10 -0.01 -4.59 -3.43
N ARG A 11 0.30 -5.82 -3.86
CA ARG A 11 -0.10 -7.05 -3.16
C ARG A 11 0.58 -7.19 -1.80
N ASN A 12 1.87 -6.86 -1.71
CA ASN A 12 2.59 -6.78 -0.43
C ASN A 12 1.94 -5.75 0.51
N ASN A 13 1.48 -4.63 -0.03
CA ASN A 13 0.78 -3.63 0.77
C ASN A 13 -0.54 -4.17 1.32
N ALA A 14 -1.36 -4.83 0.50
CA ALA A 14 -2.61 -5.47 0.92
C ALA A 14 -2.37 -6.51 2.03
N PHE A 15 -1.35 -7.36 1.87
CA PHE A 15 -0.91 -8.31 2.88
C PHE A 15 -0.53 -7.64 4.21
N ALA A 16 0.37 -6.67 4.15
CA ALA A 16 0.89 -6.05 5.35
C ALA A 16 -0.19 -5.23 6.09
N ASN A 17 -1.10 -4.59 5.34
CA ASN A 17 -2.25 -3.91 5.89
C ASN A 17 -3.27 -4.88 6.50
N ARG A 18 -3.51 -6.05 5.88
CA ARG A 18 -4.37 -7.10 6.43
C ARG A 18 -3.87 -7.57 7.80
N ARG A 19 -2.58 -7.87 7.92
CA ARG A 19 -1.97 -8.31 9.19
C ARG A 19 -2.00 -7.22 10.27
N ILE A 20 -1.64 -5.99 9.92
CA ILE A 20 -1.74 -4.85 10.85
C ILE A 20 -3.18 -4.59 11.27
N GLY A 21 -4.12 -4.60 10.33
CA GLY A 21 -5.54 -4.43 10.61
C GLY A 21 -6.08 -5.50 11.56
N ALA A 22 -5.70 -6.76 11.36
CA ALA A 22 -6.05 -7.85 12.27
C ALA A 22 -5.47 -7.68 13.68
N ALA A 23 -4.25 -7.14 13.81
CA ALA A 23 -3.66 -6.80 15.11
C ALA A 23 -4.42 -5.63 15.77
N LEU A 24 -4.69 -4.56 15.04
CA LEU A 24 -5.44 -3.40 15.55
C LEU A 24 -6.86 -3.77 15.98
N ALA A 25 -7.54 -4.65 15.24
CA ALA A 25 -8.88 -5.14 15.54
C ALA A 25 -9.01 -5.91 16.87
N ARG A 26 -7.88 -6.31 17.48
CA ARG A 26 -7.85 -6.96 18.81
C ARG A 26 -7.78 -5.97 19.97
N LEU A 27 -7.57 -4.68 19.69
CA LEU A 27 -7.55 -3.63 20.70
C LEU A 27 -8.97 -3.14 20.98
N SER A 28 -9.22 -2.72 22.22
CA SER A 28 -10.40 -1.92 22.53
C SER A 28 -10.32 -0.55 21.85
N ALA A 29 -11.47 0.10 21.65
CA ALA A 29 -11.51 1.47 21.11
C ALA A 29 -10.68 2.47 21.94
N ALA A 30 -10.66 2.30 23.27
CA ALA A 30 -9.86 3.13 24.17
C ALA A 30 -8.34 2.91 23.96
N GLU A 31 -7.90 1.66 23.82
CA GLU A 31 -6.50 1.36 23.51
C GLU A 31 -6.12 1.87 22.12
N PHE A 32 -6.98 1.69 21.12
CA PHE A 32 -6.74 2.16 19.75
C PHE A 32 -6.54 3.69 19.70
N ALA A 33 -7.34 4.43 20.48
CA ALA A 33 -7.26 5.89 20.58
C ALA A 33 -6.24 6.43 21.61
N ALA A 34 -5.63 5.57 22.42
CA ALA A 34 -4.73 6.02 23.48
C ALA A 34 -3.51 6.77 22.93
N ALA A 35 -3.08 7.81 23.66
CA ALA A 35 -1.93 8.63 23.31
C ALA A 35 -0.63 7.80 23.32
N ARG A 36 0.21 7.99 22.31
CA ARG A 36 1.49 7.28 22.10
C ARG A 36 2.54 8.19 21.49
N THR A 37 3.79 7.74 21.52
CA THR A 37 4.90 8.41 20.83
C THR A 37 4.85 8.12 19.33
N GLY A 38 4.77 9.16 18.51
CA GLY A 38 4.73 9.07 17.06
C GLY A 38 4.53 10.45 16.42
N PHE A 39 4.64 10.53 15.09
CA PHE A 39 4.31 11.75 14.36
C PHE A 39 2.82 12.08 14.50
N PHE A 40 1.97 11.06 14.34
CA PHE A 40 0.58 11.06 14.77
C PHE A 40 0.51 10.36 16.14
N PRO A 41 0.05 11.04 17.21
CA PRO A 41 0.23 10.56 18.58
C PRO A 41 -0.75 9.46 19.01
N SER A 42 -1.21 8.59 18.10
CA SER A 42 -1.99 7.39 18.41
C SER A 42 -2.04 6.39 17.24
N LEU A 43 -2.44 5.14 17.53
CA LEU A 43 -2.72 4.15 16.49
C LEU A 43 -3.92 4.59 15.63
N PHE A 44 -4.96 5.15 16.28
CA PHE A 44 -6.14 5.71 15.62
C PHE A 44 -5.78 6.78 14.58
N GLU A 45 -5.02 7.80 14.95
CA GLU A 45 -4.65 8.88 14.03
C GLU A 45 -3.76 8.37 12.90
N THR A 46 -2.78 7.53 13.21
CA THR A 46 -1.85 7.00 12.20
C THR A 46 -2.55 6.11 11.19
N ALA A 47 -3.40 5.18 11.64
CA ALA A 47 -4.07 4.24 10.75
C ALA A 47 -5.14 4.94 9.89
N ASN A 48 -5.85 5.93 10.45
CA ASN A 48 -6.78 6.74 9.65
C ASN A 48 -6.05 7.63 8.63
N HIS A 49 -4.90 8.20 8.98
CA HIS A 49 -4.07 8.96 8.03
C HIS A 49 -3.60 8.10 6.85
N VAL A 50 -3.23 6.84 7.09
CA VAL A 50 -2.87 5.92 5.99
C VAL A 50 -4.04 5.76 5.02
N LEU A 51 -5.24 5.43 5.52
CA LEU A 51 -6.43 5.28 4.67
C LEU A 51 -6.77 6.59 3.94
N GLU A 52 -6.74 7.72 4.64
CA GLU A 52 -7.04 9.03 4.07
C GLU A 52 -6.11 9.36 2.89
N VAL A 53 -4.80 9.15 3.05
CA VAL A 53 -3.82 9.39 1.98
C VAL A 53 -3.98 8.38 0.84
N ASP A 54 -4.28 7.12 1.14
CA ASP A 54 -4.54 6.09 0.12
C ASP A 54 -5.73 6.49 -0.77
N LEU A 55 -6.82 6.97 -0.17
CA LEU A 55 -8.00 7.43 -0.90
C LEU A 55 -7.69 8.63 -1.79
N TYR A 56 -6.85 9.57 -1.34
CA TYR A 56 -6.44 10.73 -2.14
C TYR A 56 -5.63 10.31 -3.37
N TYR A 57 -4.66 9.41 -3.20
CA TYR A 57 -3.84 8.96 -4.33
C TYR A 57 -4.60 8.02 -5.26
N LEU A 58 -5.49 7.16 -4.74
CA LEU A 58 -6.38 6.35 -5.56
C LEU A 58 -7.31 7.21 -6.41
N ASP A 59 -7.90 8.28 -5.86
CA ASP A 59 -8.71 9.23 -6.62
C ASP A 59 -7.93 9.81 -7.81
N ALA A 60 -6.67 10.21 -7.61
CA ALA A 60 -5.84 10.73 -8.69
C ALA A 60 -5.48 9.65 -9.74
N LEU A 61 -5.12 8.45 -9.30
CA LEU A 61 -4.70 7.35 -10.17
C LEU A 61 -5.85 6.84 -11.06
N GLU A 62 -7.04 6.70 -10.47
CA GLU A 62 -8.28 6.27 -11.12
C GLU A 62 -8.98 7.40 -11.89
N GLY A 63 -8.53 8.65 -11.73
CA GLY A 63 -9.09 9.81 -12.42
C GLY A 63 -10.43 10.29 -11.85
N GLY A 64 -10.68 10.08 -10.56
CA GLY A 64 -11.90 10.49 -9.86
C GLY A 64 -12.10 12.01 -9.74
N GLY A 65 -11.00 12.78 -9.74
CA GLY A 65 -11.03 14.23 -9.87
C GLY A 65 -11.53 14.98 -8.63
N ARG A 66 -11.61 14.32 -7.47
CA ARG A 66 -11.97 14.95 -6.20
C ARG A 66 -10.82 15.78 -5.63
N GLY A 67 -9.58 15.36 -5.87
CA GLY A 67 -8.40 16.07 -5.37
C GLY A 67 -8.45 16.24 -3.85
N ARG A 68 -8.24 17.46 -3.35
CA ARG A 68 -8.23 17.71 -1.89
C ARG A 68 -9.59 17.54 -1.20
N ALA A 69 -10.70 17.52 -1.93
CA ALA A 69 -12.01 17.25 -1.34
C ALA A 69 -12.08 15.87 -0.67
N VAL A 70 -11.20 14.94 -1.03
CA VAL A 70 -11.06 13.65 -0.32
C VAL A 70 -10.78 13.86 1.17
N PHE A 71 -9.91 14.81 1.52
CA PHE A 71 -9.56 15.13 2.91
C PHE A 71 -10.71 15.82 3.65
N ASP A 72 -11.38 16.76 2.98
CA ASP A 72 -12.50 17.50 3.59
C ASP A 72 -13.69 16.57 3.92
N ASP A 73 -13.92 15.57 3.07
CA ASP A 73 -15.00 14.59 3.22
C ASP A 73 -14.60 13.39 4.09
N PHE A 74 -13.30 13.21 4.39
CA PHE A 74 -12.84 12.07 5.16
C PHE A 74 -13.42 12.10 6.58
N ARG A 75 -13.88 10.93 7.05
CA ARG A 75 -14.41 10.76 8.40
C ARG A 75 -13.65 9.60 9.05
N PRO A 76 -12.83 9.87 10.07
CA PRO A 76 -12.06 8.83 10.73
C PRO A 76 -12.94 7.71 11.30
N HIS A 77 -12.47 6.47 11.14
CA HIS A 77 -13.09 5.29 11.71
C HIS A 77 -12.55 5.05 13.12
N HIS A 78 -13.44 5.19 14.11
CA HIS A 78 -13.12 4.97 15.53
C HIS A 78 -13.06 3.50 15.93
N ASP A 79 -13.73 2.63 15.17
CA ASP A 79 -13.67 1.18 15.34
C ASP A 79 -12.54 0.61 14.45
N PRO A 80 -11.51 -0.03 15.04
CA PRO A 80 -10.40 -0.59 14.27
C PRO A 80 -10.84 -1.71 13.31
N VAL A 81 -11.94 -2.42 13.58
CA VAL A 81 -12.50 -3.44 12.67
C VAL A 81 -13.07 -2.77 11.42
N VAL A 82 -13.82 -1.69 11.60
CA VAL A 82 -14.40 -0.92 10.49
C VAL A 82 -13.29 -0.28 9.67
N LEU A 83 -12.26 0.28 10.33
CA LEU A 83 -11.10 0.83 9.64
C LEU A 83 -10.36 -0.23 8.81
N ALA A 84 -10.11 -1.41 9.37
CA ALA A 84 -9.43 -2.49 8.66
C ALA A 84 -10.22 -2.96 7.43
N ALA A 85 -11.56 -2.99 7.51
CA ALA A 85 -12.40 -3.30 6.36
C ALA A 85 -12.32 -2.21 5.27
N ALA A 86 -12.35 -0.94 5.66
CA ALA A 86 -12.21 0.19 4.73
C ALA A 86 -10.82 0.22 4.06
N GLN A 87 -9.75 -0.05 4.82
CA GLN A 87 -8.40 -0.20 4.28
C GLN A 87 -8.31 -1.36 3.29
N GLY A 88 -8.92 -2.51 3.60
CA GLY A 88 -8.96 -3.64 2.68
C GLY A 88 -9.69 -3.37 1.35
N GLU A 89 -10.67 -2.46 1.34
CA GLU A 89 -11.29 -1.99 0.09
C GLU A 89 -10.32 -1.12 -0.73
N ALA A 90 -9.64 -0.18 -0.08
CA ALA A 90 -8.62 0.64 -0.74
C ALA A 90 -7.48 -0.23 -1.31
N ASP A 91 -7.02 -1.23 -0.55
CA ASP A 91 -5.99 -2.17 -0.98
C ASP A 91 -6.43 -2.98 -2.21
N ARG A 92 -7.67 -3.49 -2.23
CA ARG A 92 -8.22 -4.21 -3.40
C ARG A 92 -8.26 -3.32 -4.65
N ARG A 93 -8.66 -2.05 -4.51
CA ARG A 93 -8.63 -1.07 -5.60
C ARG A 93 -7.22 -0.82 -6.10
N LEU A 94 -6.26 -0.64 -5.19
CA LEU A 94 -4.86 -0.40 -5.55
C LEU A 94 -4.25 -1.61 -6.28
N VAL A 95 -4.52 -2.83 -5.81
CA VAL A 95 -4.10 -4.06 -6.49
C VAL A 95 -4.71 -4.14 -7.88
N ALA A 96 -6.02 -3.95 -8.01
CA ALA A 96 -6.70 -3.98 -9.31
C ALA A 96 -6.16 -2.91 -10.28
N PHE A 97 -5.87 -1.70 -9.77
CA PHE A 97 -5.23 -0.65 -10.55
C PHE A 97 -3.87 -1.08 -11.06
N CYS A 98 -2.99 -1.58 -10.18
CA CYS A 98 -1.63 -1.99 -10.56
C CYS A 98 -1.61 -3.22 -11.49
N ASP A 99 -2.49 -4.20 -11.27
CA ASP A 99 -2.62 -5.38 -12.12
C ASP A 99 -3.13 -5.03 -13.53
N GLY A 100 -3.86 -3.92 -13.67
CA GLY A 100 -4.37 -3.42 -14.96
C GLY A 100 -3.40 -2.54 -15.74
N LEU A 101 -2.23 -2.21 -15.20
CA LEU A 101 -1.27 -1.31 -15.87
C LEU A 101 -0.55 -1.97 -17.04
N GLY A 102 -0.54 -1.29 -18.19
CA GLY A 102 0.45 -1.51 -19.24
C GLY A 102 1.71 -0.68 -19.02
N GLU A 103 2.81 -1.06 -19.68
CA GLU A 103 4.10 -0.35 -19.58
C GLU A 103 3.99 1.13 -20.02
N ALA A 104 3.12 1.43 -20.99
CA ALA A 104 2.88 2.80 -21.44
C ALA A 104 2.18 3.67 -20.38
N ASP A 105 1.38 3.07 -19.48
CA ASP A 105 0.65 3.78 -18.45
C ASP A 105 1.58 4.37 -17.39
N LEU A 106 2.78 3.81 -17.21
CA LEU A 106 3.75 4.27 -16.22
C LEU A 106 4.22 5.72 -16.49
N ALA A 107 4.24 6.13 -17.76
CA ALA A 107 4.59 7.49 -18.16
C ALA A 107 3.39 8.46 -18.18
N ARG A 108 2.15 7.94 -18.07
CA ARG A 108 0.93 8.75 -18.02
C ARG A 108 1.02 9.71 -16.84
N ARG A 109 0.53 10.94 -17.05
CA ARG A 109 0.46 11.95 -15.99
C ARG A 109 -0.97 12.12 -15.51
N VAL A 110 -1.15 12.12 -14.19
CA VAL A 110 -2.43 12.39 -13.54
C VAL A 110 -2.34 13.67 -12.71
N PRO A 111 -3.39 14.52 -12.73
CA PRO A 111 -3.40 15.74 -11.93
C PRO A 111 -3.48 15.40 -10.44
N THR A 112 -2.63 16.02 -9.64
CA THR A 112 -2.69 15.99 -8.18
C THR A 112 -2.89 17.40 -7.66
N ASP A 113 -3.93 17.60 -6.85
CA ASP A 113 -4.20 18.89 -6.21
C ASP A 113 -3.30 19.06 -4.98
N ARG A 114 -2.44 20.08 -5.02
CA ARG A 114 -1.46 20.40 -3.98
C ARG A 114 -1.82 21.67 -3.19
N GLY A 115 -3.09 22.09 -3.23
CA GLY A 115 -3.59 23.28 -2.56
C GLY A 115 -3.94 24.41 -3.53
N PRO A 116 -4.33 25.59 -3.00
CA PRO A 116 -4.94 26.67 -3.77
C PRO A 116 -4.22 27.00 -5.09
N GLY A 117 -4.90 26.72 -6.20
CA GLY A 117 -4.42 26.99 -7.56
C GLY A 117 -3.26 26.11 -8.05
N ARG A 118 -2.85 25.08 -7.29
CA ARG A 118 -1.67 24.27 -7.58
C ARG A 118 -2.05 22.83 -7.94
N ILE A 119 -2.34 22.62 -9.22
CA ILE A 119 -2.50 21.28 -9.79
C ILE A 119 -1.17 20.85 -10.43
N VAL A 120 -0.63 19.72 -10.00
CA VAL A 120 0.64 19.17 -10.51
C VAL A 120 0.38 17.86 -11.23
N PRO A 121 0.71 17.75 -12.54
CA PRO A 121 0.56 16.50 -13.29
C PRO A 121 1.74 15.56 -13.00
N GLU A 122 1.52 14.55 -12.17
CA GLU A 122 2.54 13.60 -11.71
C GLU A 122 2.50 12.31 -12.53
N ARG A 123 3.66 11.67 -12.75
CA ARG A 123 3.72 10.37 -13.43
C ARG A 123 3.15 9.27 -12.54
N VAL A 124 2.41 8.34 -13.14
CA VAL A 124 1.79 7.21 -12.42
C VAL A 124 2.82 6.39 -11.64
N ASP A 125 3.97 6.08 -12.24
CA ASP A 125 4.99 5.28 -11.54
C ASP A 125 5.60 6.01 -10.33
N ALA A 126 5.86 7.31 -10.45
CA ALA A 126 6.37 8.13 -9.36
C ALA A 126 5.37 8.24 -8.21
N LEU A 127 4.07 8.37 -8.54
CA LEU A 127 3.00 8.39 -7.53
C LEU A 127 2.90 7.07 -6.79
N LEU A 128 2.92 5.94 -7.50
CA LEU A 128 2.83 4.61 -6.88
C LEU A 128 4.03 4.36 -5.95
N LEU A 129 5.25 4.67 -6.39
CA LEU A 129 6.43 4.53 -5.53
C LEU A 129 6.35 5.43 -4.29
N HIS A 130 5.90 6.67 -4.45
CA HIS A 130 5.68 7.57 -3.32
C HIS A 130 4.65 7.00 -2.35
N LEU A 131 3.52 6.49 -2.86
CA LEU A 131 2.46 5.92 -2.06
C LEU A 131 2.96 4.70 -1.28
N PHE A 132 3.63 3.75 -1.92
CA PHE A 132 4.20 2.58 -1.24
C PHE A 132 5.22 2.97 -0.17
N GLN A 133 6.08 3.96 -0.44
CA GLN A 133 7.02 4.47 0.56
C GLN A 133 6.29 5.09 1.76
N HIS A 134 5.26 5.90 1.51
CA HIS A 134 4.45 6.52 2.55
C HIS A 134 3.74 5.47 3.42
N GLN A 135 3.14 4.45 2.79
CA GLN A 135 2.49 3.34 3.47
C GLN A 135 3.47 2.56 4.34
N ILE A 136 4.63 2.17 3.80
CA ILE A 136 5.68 1.47 4.58
C ILE A 136 6.15 2.32 5.76
N HIS A 137 6.36 3.63 5.54
CA HIS A 137 6.78 4.56 6.59
C HIS A 137 5.80 4.61 7.78
N HIS A 138 4.52 4.84 7.51
CA HIS A 138 3.52 4.94 8.58
C HIS A 138 3.14 3.58 9.16
N ARG A 139 3.21 2.50 8.38
CA ARG A 139 3.06 1.14 8.92
C ARG A 139 4.19 0.78 9.88
N GLY A 140 5.42 1.25 9.64
CA GLY A 140 6.52 1.14 10.60
C GLY A 140 6.22 1.86 11.92
N GLN A 141 5.58 3.04 11.87
CA GLN A 141 5.13 3.76 13.07
C GLN A 141 4.04 2.98 13.81
N LEU A 142 3.02 2.47 13.10
CA LEU A 142 1.97 1.61 13.68
C LEU A 142 2.56 0.38 14.36
N HIS A 143 3.48 -0.31 13.69
CA HIS A 143 4.16 -1.49 14.21
C HIS A 143 4.92 -1.16 15.51
N ALA A 144 5.69 -0.06 15.53
CA ALA A 144 6.40 0.37 16.74
C ALA A 144 5.45 0.73 17.89
N MET A 145 4.34 1.42 17.60
CA MET A 145 3.32 1.75 18.60
C MET A 145 2.58 0.52 19.13
N LEU A 146 2.30 -0.47 18.27
CA LEU A 146 1.69 -1.75 18.64
C LEU A 146 2.57 -2.52 19.62
N ALA A 147 3.89 -2.48 19.46
CA ALA A 147 4.84 -3.12 20.37
C ALA A 147 4.74 -2.64 21.83
N GLY A 148 4.17 -1.45 22.06
CA GLY A 148 3.88 -0.93 23.40
C GLY A 148 2.53 -1.37 23.97
N THR A 149 1.79 -2.27 23.32
CA THR A 149 0.47 -2.76 23.74
C THR A 149 0.52 -4.24 24.15
N ALA A 150 -0.60 -4.77 24.64
CA ALA A 150 -0.74 -6.21 24.89
C ALA A 150 -0.82 -7.04 23.59
N VAL A 151 -1.07 -6.42 22.43
CA VAL A 151 -1.11 -7.09 21.13
C VAL A 151 0.26 -6.96 20.46
N ALA A 152 0.93 -8.10 20.28
CA ALA A 152 2.22 -8.13 19.58
C ALA A 152 2.07 -7.65 18.13
N PRO A 153 3.04 -6.88 17.62
CA PRO A 153 3.02 -6.47 16.22
C PRO A 153 3.32 -7.69 15.32
N PRO A 154 2.64 -7.80 14.16
CA PRO A 154 2.83 -8.93 13.24
C PRO A 154 4.07 -8.75 12.36
N GLN A 155 4.55 -9.85 11.77
CA GLN A 155 5.58 -9.82 10.74
C GLN A 155 5.02 -9.28 9.41
N LEU A 156 5.79 -8.45 8.68
CA LEU A 156 5.30 -7.66 7.54
C LEU A 156 6.15 -7.69 6.27
N ASP A 157 7.26 -8.42 6.26
CA ASP A 157 8.26 -8.43 5.18
C ASP A 157 8.31 -9.74 4.37
N GLU A 158 7.43 -10.70 4.70
CA GLU A 158 7.42 -12.05 4.14
C GLU A 158 6.80 -12.16 2.74
N TRP A 159 6.14 -11.12 2.20
CA TRP A 159 5.35 -11.29 0.97
C TRP A 159 6.20 -11.56 -0.28
N LEU A 160 7.39 -10.97 -0.36
CA LEU A 160 8.14 -10.87 -1.62
C LEU A 160 9.17 -11.98 -1.81
N LEU A 161 9.63 -12.64 -0.74
CA LEU A 161 10.73 -13.61 -0.80
C LEU A 161 10.20 -15.04 -0.92
N ASP A 162 10.80 -15.85 -1.80
CA ASP A 162 10.45 -17.28 -1.92
C ASP A 162 10.72 -18.07 -0.63
N HIS A 163 11.74 -17.64 0.15
CA HIS A 163 12.06 -18.23 1.44
C HIS A 163 10.86 -18.23 2.41
N ASP A 164 10.07 -17.15 2.36
CA ASP A 164 8.97 -16.92 3.28
C ASP A 164 7.62 -17.41 2.74
N ALA A 165 7.62 -18.18 1.64
CA ALA A 165 6.39 -18.63 0.97
C ALA A 165 5.46 -19.42 1.91
N GLU A 166 6.02 -20.30 2.74
CA GLU A 166 5.24 -21.09 3.70
C GLU A 166 4.56 -20.19 4.75
N ALA A 167 5.24 -19.13 5.21
CA ALA A 167 4.75 -18.25 6.27
C ALA A 167 3.54 -17.40 5.87
N ARG A 168 3.31 -17.21 4.55
CA ARG A 168 2.22 -16.38 4.01
C ARG A 168 1.12 -17.17 3.30
N LEU A 169 1.15 -18.51 3.30
CA LEU A 169 0.15 -19.33 2.57
C LEU A 169 -1.29 -19.03 3.00
N ALA A 170 -1.51 -18.85 4.31
CA ALA A 170 -2.83 -18.51 4.84
C ALA A 170 -3.29 -17.10 4.38
N ASP A 171 -2.36 -16.14 4.33
CA ASP A 171 -2.66 -14.79 3.86
C ASP A 171 -2.97 -14.76 2.36
N GLU A 172 -2.22 -15.53 1.55
CA GLU A 172 -2.47 -15.68 0.11
C GLU A 172 -3.87 -16.23 -0.17
N ALA A 173 -4.28 -17.26 0.58
CA ALA A 173 -5.62 -17.85 0.47
C ALA A 173 -6.73 -16.87 0.91
N ASP A 174 -6.53 -16.15 2.01
CA ASP A 174 -7.50 -15.18 2.54
C ASP A 174 -7.68 -13.96 1.61
N LEU A 175 -6.59 -13.49 0.99
CA LEU A 175 -6.61 -12.34 0.09
C LEU A 175 -6.98 -12.70 -1.35
N GLY A 176 -6.88 -13.98 -1.72
CA GLY A 176 -7.01 -14.41 -3.12
C GLY A 176 -5.89 -13.86 -4.00
N LEU A 177 -4.69 -13.68 -3.43
CA LEU A 177 -3.50 -13.12 -4.09
C LEU A 177 -2.35 -14.13 -4.04
N SER A 178 -1.36 -13.94 -4.92
CA SER A 178 -0.12 -14.70 -4.88
C SER A 178 1.05 -13.79 -4.56
N GLY A 179 1.91 -14.23 -3.64
CA GLY A 179 3.14 -13.55 -3.25
C GLY A 179 4.30 -13.77 -4.22
N GLY A 180 5.46 -13.28 -3.81
CA GLY A 180 6.66 -13.25 -4.64
C GLY A 180 6.72 -12.06 -5.60
N VAL A 181 7.86 -11.93 -6.27
CA VAL A 181 8.04 -10.99 -7.40
C VAL A 181 7.99 -11.80 -8.68
N PRO A 182 7.12 -11.46 -9.65
CA PRO A 182 7.09 -12.17 -10.93
C PRO A 182 8.46 -12.15 -11.61
N PRO A 183 8.86 -13.23 -12.30
CA PRO A 183 10.15 -13.28 -12.98
C PRO A 183 10.26 -12.15 -13.99
N VAL A 184 11.41 -11.48 -14.01
CA VAL A 184 11.73 -10.51 -15.06
C VAL A 184 11.79 -11.27 -16.39
N ALA A 185 11.04 -10.82 -17.40
CA ALA A 185 11.14 -11.40 -18.73
C ALA A 185 12.62 -11.41 -19.15
N ALA A 186 13.14 -12.58 -19.53
CA ALA A 186 14.53 -12.70 -19.95
C ALA A 186 14.82 -11.65 -21.04
N ALA A 187 15.94 -10.93 -20.90
CA ALA A 187 16.40 -10.07 -21.99
C ALA A 187 16.50 -10.92 -23.27
N PRO A 188 16.08 -10.41 -24.43
CA PRO A 188 16.26 -11.14 -25.68
C PRO A 188 17.75 -11.48 -25.80
N GLU A 189 18.06 -12.77 -26.01
CA GLU A 189 19.44 -13.20 -26.24
C GLU A 189 20.02 -12.34 -27.36
N GLY A 190 21.06 -11.57 -27.04
CA GLY A 190 21.80 -10.81 -28.04
C GLY A 190 22.30 -11.76 -29.13
N PRO A 191 22.51 -11.27 -30.37
CA PRO A 191 22.95 -12.13 -31.45
C PRO A 191 24.23 -12.86 -31.05
N SER A 192 24.19 -14.19 -31.08
CA SER A 192 25.35 -15.05 -30.81
C SER A 192 26.55 -14.52 -31.59
N PRO A 193 27.71 -14.28 -30.96
CA PRO A 193 28.88 -13.82 -31.69
C PRO A 193 29.21 -14.88 -32.73
N VAL A 194 29.10 -14.49 -34.00
CA VAL A 194 29.55 -15.30 -35.13
C VAL A 194 31.00 -15.64 -34.86
N ARG A 195 31.30 -16.92 -34.66
CA ARG A 195 32.68 -17.39 -34.55
C ARG A 195 33.34 -17.12 -35.90
N ALA A 196 34.23 -16.13 -35.94
CA ALA A 196 35.15 -15.96 -37.05
C ALA A 196 35.99 -17.25 -37.17
N ARG A 197 36.07 -17.77 -38.40
CA ARG A 197 36.81 -18.99 -38.76
C ARG A 197 38.31 -18.78 -38.67
#